data_AF-A0A4Z2BMI0-F1
#
_entry.id   AF-A0A4Z2BMI0-F1
#
_cell.length_a   1.000
_cell.length_b   1.000
_cell.length_c   1.000
_cell.angle_alpha   90.00
_cell.angle_beta   90.00
_cell.angle_gamma   90.00
#
_symmetry.space_group_name_H-M   'P 1'
#
loop_
_entity.id
_entity.type
_entity.pdbx_description
1 polymer ?
#
loop_
_entity_poly.entity_id
_entity_poly.type
_entity_poly.pdbx_seq_one_letter_code
_entity_poly.pdbx_strand_id
1 'polypeptide(L)'
;MSTGLESSHVPVLGKYDSLHQQVLASVPLCDITDEDLTQNPQFCKLLATLSQHVDRTGLTVPLKSELDKAEQKLQNQRRQWLRSESLHKCLQEMLQDHCIRKHHTTVSPEQNMFYDTIQKSMLVSQCIRQLDPSSTTDQDQPSILGLNPQQVMEFMPSEKNSQRMKQALPRELEKHLKKKCFGLLSYYQPECESESDGLKNTKLSHLSAQLDKDKKRAESLKEVCRENTVLLQRQTRLYLGELIKCIQLLQSVILDHRLKTQTDLDRNKLDYFEGKCQLVLQKIKTEMVEIQLETYTPEAISAHRKIREKLNAELKACQAEKQSVESKLSSFEILGKEFEALAEEYCRLRREIEMKKWALKEFAHYSNKQN
;
A
#
# COMPACT_ATOMS: atom_id res chain seq x y z
N MET A 1 9.53 -62.11 -45.33
CA MET A 1 10.66 -61.19 -45.11
C MET A 1 10.12 -59.80 -45.46
N SER A 2 9.49 -59.03 -44.57
CA SER A 2 10.11 -58.15 -43.54
C SER A 2 11.34 -57.44 -44.13
N THR A 3 11.45 -56.12 -44.27
CA THR A 3 11.06 -54.93 -43.47
C THR A 3 11.11 -53.71 -44.43
N GLY A 4 10.26 -52.69 -44.44
CA GLY A 4 9.99 -51.71 -43.37
C GLY A 4 10.87 -50.46 -43.54
N LEU A 5 10.31 -49.36 -44.08
CA LEU A 5 10.64 -47.98 -43.66
C LEU A 5 9.58 -46.99 -44.16
N GLU A 6 8.89 -46.43 -43.18
CA GLU A 6 7.91 -45.36 -43.27
C GLU A 6 8.59 -44.04 -43.71
N SER A 7 7.87 -43.24 -44.49
CA SER A 7 8.13 -41.79 -44.59
C SER A 7 6.79 -41.08 -44.62
N SER A 8 6.47 -40.59 -43.43
CA SER A 8 5.31 -39.84 -42.99
C SER A 8 4.84 -38.75 -43.93
N HIS A 9 3.50 -38.69 -44.04
CA HIS A 9 2.70 -37.50 -44.30
C HIS A 9 3.35 -36.19 -43.82
N VAL A 10 3.48 -35.22 -44.73
CA VAL A 10 3.54 -33.79 -44.39
C VAL A 10 2.19 -33.19 -44.76
N PRO A 11 1.32 -32.86 -43.80
CA PRO A 11 0.08 -32.17 -44.11
C PRO A 11 0.35 -30.67 -44.33
N VAL A 12 -0.46 -30.09 -45.22
CA VAL A 12 -0.48 -28.69 -45.64
C VAL A 12 -0.73 -27.76 -44.42
N LEU A 13 0.34 -27.29 -43.79
CA LEU A 13 0.30 -26.44 -42.58
C LEU A 13 0.39 -24.92 -42.87
N GLY A 14 0.07 -24.47 -44.09
CA GLY A 14 0.31 -23.06 -44.48
C GLY A 14 -0.92 -22.16 -44.63
N LYS A 15 -2.13 -22.73 -44.76
CA LYS A 15 -3.34 -21.94 -45.09
C LYS A 15 -4.21 -21.57 -43.89
N TYR A 16 -4.17 -22.36 -42.81
CA TYR A 16 -5.01 -22.15 -41.63
C TYR A 16 -4.44 -21.05 -40.72
N ASP A 17 -3.12 -21.06 -40.50
CA ASP A 17 -2.42 -20.02 -39.72
C ASP A 17 -2.57 -18.63 -40.33
N SER A 18 -2.57 -18.54 -41.67
CA SER A 18 -2.81 -17.27 -42.39
C SER A 18 -4.23 -16.73 -42.19
N LEU A 19 -5.23 -17.59 -42.03
CA LEU A 19 -6.63 -17.18 -41.83
C LEU A 19 -6.86 -16.73 -40.40
N HIS A 20 -6.29 -17.42 -39.41
CA HIS A 20 -6.41 -17.04 -38.00
C HIS A 20 -5.79 -15.66 -37.75
N GLN A 21 -4.59 -15.44 -38.30
CA GLN A 21 -3.89 -14.16 -38.19
C GLN A 21 -4.64 -13.02 -38.91
N GLN A 22 -5.28 -13.31 -40.05
CA GLN A 22 -6.08 -12.34 -40.79
C GLN A 22 -7.37 -11.94 -40.04
N VAL A 23 -8.01 -12.90 -39.35
CA VAL A 23 -9.21 -12.66 -38.54
C VAL A 23 -8.88 -11.83 -37.29
N LEU A 24 -7.82 -12.18 -36.56
CA LEU A 24 -7.37 -11.43 -35.38
C LEU A 24 -6.99 -9.97 -35.73
N ALA A 25 -6.42 -9.74 -36.91
CA ALA A 25 -6.04 -8.40 -37.37
C ALA A 25 -7.20 -7.55 -37.91
N SER A 26 -8.35 -8.17 -38.23
CA SER A 26 -9.50 -7.49 -38.86
C SER A 26 -10.67 -7.25 -37.90
N VAL A 27 -10.83 -8.05 -36.85
CA VAL A 27 -11.94 -7.93 -35.89
C VAL A 27 -11.42 -7.79 -34.44
N PRO A 28 -10.86 -6.61 -34.07
CA PRO A 28 -10.32 -6.38 -32.72
C PRO A 28 -11.40 -6.14 -31.65
N LEU A 29 -12.68 -6.12 -32.03
CA LEU A 29 -13.81 -5.88 -31.12
C LEU A 29 -14.21 -7.11 -30.29
N CYS A 30 -13.67 -8.27 -30.62
CA CYS A 30 -13.88 -9.49 -29.87
C CYS A 30 -12.53 -9.90 -29.27
N ASP A 31 -12.45 -10.00 -27.95
CA ASP A 31 -11.27 -10.50 -27.21
C ASP A 31 -11.06 -12.01 -27.47
N ILE A 32 -10.80 -12.36 -28.72
CA ILE A 32 -10.66 -13.72 -29.20
C ILE A 32 -9.19 -14.12 -29.11
N THR A 33 -8.91 -15.23 -28.43
CA THR A 33 -7.57 -15.82 -28.39
C THR A 33 -7.35 -16.79 -29.55
N ASP A 34 -6.10 -17.05 -29.92
CA ASP A 34 -5.78 -17.99 -31.01
C ASP A 34 -6.23 -19.42 -30.67
N GLU A 35 -6.21 -19.76 -29.37
CA GLU A 35 -6.82 -20.98 -28.82
C GLU A 35 -8.33 -21.09 -29.10
N ASP A 36 -9.09 -20.00 -29.07
CA ASP A 36 -10.54 -20.04 -29.35
C ASP A 36 -10.85 -20.30 -30.84
N LEU A 37 -9.98 -19.80 -31.73
CA LEU A 37 -10.09 -19.97 -33.18
C LEU A 37 -9.69 -21.38 -33.62
N THR A 38 -8.68 -21.96 -32.98
CA THR A 38 -8.25 -23.35 -33.22
C THR A 38 -9.28 -24.37 -32.77
N GLN A 39 -9.99 -24.12 -31.66
CA GLN A 39 -11.06 -25.00 -31.18
C GLN A 39 -12.34 -24.92 -32.04
N ASN A 40 -12.59 -23.80 -32.72
CA ASN A 40 -13.84 -23.56 -33.46
C ASN A 40 -13.59 -23.14 -34.93
N PRO A 41 -13.29 -24.10 -35.84
CA PRO A 41 -12.91 -23.77 -37.22
C PRO A 41 -14.05 -23.18 -38.07
N GLN A 42 -15.31 -23.50 -37.76
CA GLN A 42 -16.48 -22.90 -38.44
C GLN A 42 -16.70 -21.44 -38.02
N PHE A 43 -16.41 -21.13 -36.76
CA PHE A 43 -16.47 -19.76 -36.24
C PHE A 43 -15.38 -18.90 -36.88
N CYS A 44 -14.16 -19.43 -37.04
CA CYS A 44 -13.09 -18.75 -37.78
C CYS A 44 -13.50 -18.44 -39.24
N LYS A 45 -14.17 -19.37 -39.95
CA LYS A 45 -14.67 -19.13 -41.31
C LYS A 45 -15.75 -18.04 -41.36
N LEU A 46 -16.65 -18.02 -40.39
CA LEU A 46 -17.67 -16.98 -40.28
C LEU A 46 -17.03 -15.61 -40.06
N LEU A 47 -16.09 -15.51 -39.13
CA LEU A 47 -15.36 -14.26 -38.88
C LEU A 47 -14.52 -13.82 -40.08
N ALA A 48 -13.89 -14.75 -40.80
CA ALA A 48 -13.20 -14.47 -42.06
C ALA A 48 -14.13 -14.00 -43.18
N THR A 49 -15.41 -14.37 -43.13
CA THR A 49 -16.43 -13.87 -44.08
C THR A 49 -16.93 -12.51 -43.64
N LEU A 50 -17.12 -12.29 -42.33
CA LEU A 50 -17.53 -11.00 -41.77
C LEU A 50 -16.46 -9.93 -41.96
N SER A 51 -15.18 -10.27 -41.86
CA SER A 51 -14.06 -9.34 -42.09
C SER A 51 -13.96 -8.84 -43.54
N GLN A 52 -14.62 -9.52 -44.50
CA GLN A 52 -14.74 -9.00 -45.87
C GLN A 52 -15.78 -7.89 -45.99
N HIS A 53 -16.70 -7.79 -45.03
CA HIS A 53 -17.80 -6.84 -45.04
C HIS A 53 -17.71 -5.78 -43.94
N VAL A 54 -16.86 -5.99 -42.94
CA VAL A 54 -16.76 -5.17 -41.73
C VAL A 54 -15.30 -4.80 -41.47
N ASP A 55 -15.06 -3.51 -41.24
CA ASP A 55 -13.73 -2.99 -40.93
C ASP A 55 -13.37 -3.10 -39.44
N ARG A 56 -12.11 -2.82 -39.09
CA ARG A 56 -11.57 -2.85 -37.71
C ARG A 56 -12.40 -2.06 -36.67
N THR A 57 -13.23 -1.13 -37.11
CA THR A 57 -14.11 -0.30 -36.26
C THR A 57 -15.51 -0.88 -36.10
N GLY A 58 -15.82 -2.03 -36.71
CA GLY A 58 -17.14 -2.67 -36.67
C GLY A 58 -18.15 -2.10 -37.67
N LEU A 59 -17.74 -1.18 -38.56
CA LEU A 59 -18.61 -0.60 -39.58
C LEU A 59 -18.59 -1.42 -40.86
N THR A 60 -19.75 -1.52 -41.53
CA THR A 60 -19.81 -2.14 -42.85
C THR A 60 -19.11 -1.27 -43.90
N VAL A 61 -18.49 -1.89 -44.90
CA VAL A 61 -17.81 -1.19 -46.01
C VAL A 61 -18.65 -0.05 -46.64
N PRO A 62 -19.94 -0.23 -46.99
CA PRO A 62 -20.75 0.87 -47.54
C PRO A 62 -20.96 2.00 -46.53
N LEU A 63 -21.25 1.68 -45.27
CA LEU A 63 -21.50 2.67 -44.22
C LEU A 63 -20.25 3.50 -43.91
N LYS A 64 -19.07 2.86 -43.91
CA LYS A 64 -17.80 3.58 -43.80
C LYS A 64 -17.57 4.50 -44.99
N SER A 65 -17.86 4.05 -46.21
CA SER A 65 -17.72 4.90 -47.40
C SER A 65 -18.67 6.12 -47.36
N GLU A 66 -19.86 5.97 -46.79
CA GLU A 66 -20.79 7.07 -46.56
C GLU A 66 -20.31 8.00 -45.45
N LEU A 67 -19.76 7.46 -44.36
CA LEU A 67 -19.17 8.22 -43.27
C LEU A 67 -17.98 9.05 -43.78
N ASP A 68 -17.05 8.46 -44.52
CA ASP A 68 -15.91 9.16 -45.12
C ASP A 68 -16.39 10.28 -46.07
N LYS A 69 -17.42 10.03 -46.89
CA LYS A 69 -18.02 11.06 -47.76
C LYS A 69 -18.67 12.17 -46.95
N ALA A 70 -19.38 11.85 -45.86
CA ALA A 70 -20.02 12.81 -44.98
C ALA A 70 -18.97 13.67 -44.24
N GLU A 71 -17.89 13.05 -43.75
CA GLU A 71 -16.76 13.74 -43.12
C GLU A 71 -16.05 14.67 -44.11
N GLN A 72 -15.81 14.22 -45.35
CA GLN A 72 -15.24 15.06 -46.39
C GLN A 72 -16.15 16.26 -46.72
N LYS A 73 -17.47 16.05 -46.82
CA LYS A 73 -18.46 17.12 -47.01
C LYS A 73 -18.43 18.11 -45.83
N LEU A 74 -18.41 17.61 -44.60
CA LEU A 74 -18.33 18.43 -43.40
C LEU A 74 -17.03 19.24 -43.35
N GLN A 75 -15.90 18.62 -43.67
CA GLN A 75 -14.60 19.31 -43.75
C GLN A 75 -14.62 20.39 -44.84
N ASN A 76 -15.24 20.13 -45.99
CA ASN A 76 -15.39 21.12 -47.06
C ASN A 76 -16.26 22.29 -46.62
N GLN A 77 -17.43 22.03 -46.04
CA GLN A 77 -18.31 23.07 -45.50
C GLN A 77 -17.64 23.87 -44.40
N ARG A 78 -16.94 23.20 -43.47
CA ARG A 78 -16.16 23.86 -42.41
C ARG A 78 -15.07 24.75 -43.00
N ARG A 79 -14.34 24.30 -44.02
CA ARG A 79 -13.33 25.13 -44.71
C ARG A 79 -13.95 26.35 -45.37
N GLN A 80 -15.10 26.19 -46.05
CA GLN A 80 -15.81 27.30 -46.66
C GLN A 80 -16.31 28.30 -45.63
N TRP A 81 -16.94 27.82 -44.56
CA TRP A 81 -17.42 28.63 -43.45
C TRP A 81 -16.28 29.37 -42.77
N LEU A 82 -15.16 28.69 -42.45
CA LEU A 82 -13.98 29.32 -41.86
C LEU A 82 -13.41 30.42 -42.77
N ARG A 83 -13.37 30.21 -44.09
CA ARG A 83 -12.94 31.26 -45.03
C ARG A 83 -13.85 32.49 -44.94
N SER A 84 -15.17 32.31 -45.00
CA SER A 84 -16.10 33.44 -44.89
C SER A 84 -16.06 34.13 -43.52
N GLU A 85 -15.96 33.35 -42.46
CA GLU A 85 -15.94 33.85 -41.08
C GLU A 85 -14.63 34.59 -40.78
N SER A 86 -13.48 34.05 -41.20
CA SER A 86 -12.19 34.73 -41.04
C SER A 86 -12.16 36.06 -41.80
N LEU A 87 -12.74 36.13 -43.00
CA LEU A 87 -12.87 37.39 -43.74
C LEU A 87 -13.77 38.37 -43.00
N HIS A 88 -14.94 37.93 -42.52
CA HIS A 88 -15.87 38.79 -41.78
C HIS A 88 -15.23 39.34 -40.48
N LYS A 89 -14.60 38.48 -39.68
CA LYS A 89 -13.88 38.91 -38.47
C LYS A 89 -12.73 39.85 -38.78
N CYS A 90 -11.96 39.58 -39.82
CA CYS A 90 -10.87 40.46 -40.23
C CYS A 90 -11.38 41.87 -40.59
N LEU A 91 -12.55 41.96 -41.26
CA LEU A 91 -13.17 43.25 -41.55
C LEU A 91 -13.64 43.98 -40.28
N GLN A 92 -14.25 43.26 -39.32
CA GLN A 92 -14.63 43.83 -38.03
C GLN A 92 -13.41 44.32 -37.24
N GLU A 93 -12.34 43.55 -37.19
CA GLU A 93 -11.09 43.93 -36.52
C GLU A 93 -10.45 45.15 -37.18
N MET A 94 -10.42 45.22 -38.52
CA MET A 94 -9.94 46.40 -39.25
C MET A 94 -10.76 47.66 -38.90
N LEU A 95 -12.08 47.55 -38.77
CA LEU A 95 -12.94 48.64 -38.32
C LEU A 95 -12.63 49.06 -36.87
N GLN A 96 -12.46 48.10 -35.96
CA GLN A 96 -12.13 48.36 -34.56
C GLN A 96 -10.75 49.03 -34.42
N ASP A 97 -9.74 48.52 -35.12
CA ASP A 97 -8.39 49.12 -35.19
C ASP A 97 -8.45 50.56 -35.69
N HIS A 98 -9.29 50.83 -36.69
CA HIS A 98 -9.48 52.19 -37.21
C HIS A 98 -10.18 53.10 -36.19
N CYS A 99 -11.22 52.63 -35.51
CA CYS A 99 -11.87 53.38 -34.43
C CYS A 99 -10.88 53.77 -33.34
N ILE A 100 -10.04 52.82 -32.89
CA ILE A 100 -8.99 53.08 -31.90
C ILE A 100 -8.00 54.13 -32.43
N ARG A 101 -7.52 53.99 -33.67
CA ARG A 101 -6.58 54.96 -34.27
C ARG A 101 -7.16 56.36 -34.43
N LYS A 102 -8.46 56.48 -34.74
CA LYS A 102 -9.16 57.76 -34.84
C LYS A 102 -9.14 58.54 -33.52
N HIS A 103 -9.06 57.85 -32.38
CA HIS A 103 -8.92 58.48 -31.06
C HIS A 103 -7.49 58.90 -30.72
N HIS A 104 -6.47 58.29 -31.35
CA HIS A 104 -5.06 58.52 -31.01
C HIS A 104 -4.29 59.35 -32.06
N THR A 105 -4.78 59.51 -33.29
CA THR A 105 -4.06 60.20 -34.37
C THR A 105 -5.02 60.84 -35.37
N THR A 106 -4.65 61.97 -35.97
CA THR A 106 -5.41 62.60 -37.06
C THR A 106 -5.38 61.71 -38.30
N VAL A 107 -6.47 61.00 -38.57
CA VAL A 107 -6.62 60.12 -39.74
C VAL A 107 -7.05 60.91 -40.98
N SER A 108 -6.50 60.55 -42.15
CA SER A 108 -6.86 61.18 -43.43
C SER A 108 -8.38 61.11 -43.70
N PRO A 109 -9.01 62.17 -44.23
CA PRO A 109 -10.45 62.18 -44.53
C PRO A 109 -10.84 61.09 -45.55
N GLU A 110 -9.95 60.75 -46.48
CA GLU A 110 -10.20 59.69 -47.48
C GLU A 110 -10.23 58.29 -46.84
N GLN A 111 -9.39 58.06 -45.83
CA GLN A 111 -9.37 56.81 -45.07
C GLN A 111 -10.61 56.69 -44.18
N ASN A 112 -11.02 57.78 -43.52
CA ASN A 112 -12.27 57.82 -42.76
C ASN A 112 -13.48 57.48 -43.64
N MET A 113 -13.57 58.08 -44.82
CA MET A 113 -14.65 57.78 -45.78
C MET A 113 -14.65 56.32 -46.25
N PHE A 114 -13.49 55.70 -46.38
CA PHE A 114 -13.36 54.28 -46.74
C PHE A 114 -13.89 53.35 -45.63
N TYR A 115 -13.44 53.52 -44.38
CA TYR A 115 -13.90 52.69 -43.27
C TYR A 115 -15.37 52.93 -42.91
N ASP A 116 -15.86 54.16 -42.99
CA ASP A 116 -17.28 54.48 -42.79
C ASP A 116 -18.17 53.83 -43.86
N THR A 117 -17.68 53.74 -45.11
CA THR A 117 -18.38 53.04 -46.21
C THR A 117 -18.45 51.53 -45.95
N ILE A 118 -17.37 50.92 -45.46
CA ILE A 118 -17.34 49.50 -45.06
C ILE A 118 -18.34 49.26 -43.93
N GLN A 119 -18.27 50.06 -42.86
CA GLN A 119 -19.14 49.91 -41.69
C GLN A 119 -20.63 50.00 -42.08
N LYS A 120 -21.01 50.99 -42.87
CA LYS A 120 -22.39 51.14 -43.35
C LYS A 120 -22.83 49.97 -44.22
N SER A 121 -21.99 49.49 -45.14
CA SER A 121 -22.31 48.32 -45.97
C SER A 121 -22.45 47.01 -45.17
N MET A 122 -21.65 46.84 -44.11
CA MET A 122 -21.74 45.68 -43.21
C MET A 122 -23.00 45.72 -42.36
N LEU A 123 -23.35 46.88 -41.80
CA LEU A 123 -24.57 47.04 -41.00
C LEU A 123 -25.82 46.83 -41.85
N VAL A 124 -25.88 47.44 -43.04
CA VAL A 124 -27.00 47.28 -43.98
C VAL A 124 -27.18 45.81 -44.38
N SER A 125 -26.09 45.12 -44.72
CA SER A 125 -26.16 43.68 -45.08
C SER A 125 -26.53 42.78 -43.90
N GLN A 126 -26.11 43.13 -42.67
CA GLN A 126 -26.52 42.41 -41.46
C GLN A 126 -28.01 42.62 -41.17
N CYS A 127 -28.51 43.85 -41.29
CA CYS A 127 -29.93 44.16 -41.14
C CYS A 127 -30.77 43.45 -42.20
N ILE A 128 -30.34 43.44 -43.48
CA ILE A 128 -31.05 42.69 -44.54
C ILE A 128 -31.09 41.19 -44.23
N ARG A 129 -30.00 40.60 -43.74
CA ARG A 129 -29.96 39.18 -43.35
C ARG A 129 -30.88 38.88 -42.16
N GLN A 130 -30.97 39.77 -41.19
CA GLN A 130 -31.86 39.63 -40.04
C GLN A 130 -33.34 39.83 -40.40
N LEU A 131 -33.61 40.55 -41.49
CA LEU A 131 -34.94 40.76 -42.08
C LEU A 131 -35.30 39.70 -43.13
N ASP A 132 -34.41 38.76 -43.45
CA ASP A 132 -34.65 37.69 -44.42
C ASP A 132 -35.51 36.57 -43.80
N PRO A 133 -36.76 36.38 -44.26
CA PRO A 133 -37.69 35.39 -43.70
C PRO A 133 -37.26 33.94 -43.96
N SER A 134 -36.26 33.70 -44.81
CA SER A 134 -35.77 32.35 -45.16
C SER A 134 -35.21 31.52 -43.98
N SER A 135 -35.00 32.14 -42.81
CA SER A 135 -34.47 31.48 -41.61
C SER A 135 -35.54 31.00 -40.63
N THR A 136 -36.81 31.39 -40.85
CA THR A 136 -37.96 30.94 -40.07
C THR A 136 -38.99 30.34 -41.03
N THR A 137 -39.40 29.10 -40.79
CA THR A 137 -40.22 28.27 -41.70
C THR A 137 -41.66 28.78 -41.92
N ASP A 138 -42.01 29.98 -41.47
CA ASP A 138 -43.38 30.50 -41.48
C ASP A 138 -43.50 31.70 -42.43
N GLN A 139 -44.23 31.52 -43.54
CA GLN A 139 -44.44 32.52 -44.60
C GLN A 139 -45.32 33.72 -44.18
N ASP A 140 -45.82 33.74 -42.94
CA ASP A 140 -46.81 34.73 -42.45
C ASP A 140 -46.35 35.53 -41.21
N GLN A 141 -45.03 35.71 -40.99
CA GLN A 141 -44.57 36.66 -39.96
C GLN A 141 -44.49 38.10 -40.52
N PRO A 142 -45.09 39.11 -39.84
CA PRO A 142 -44.95 40.50 -40.24
C PRO A 142 -43.48 40.94 -40.11
N SER A 143 -43.01 41.76 -41.05
CA SER A 143 -41.66 42.33 -41.05
C SER A 143 -41.31 42.86 -39.67
N ILE A 144 -40.19 42.42 -39.09
CA ILE A 144 -39.69 42.91 -37.80
C ILE A 144 -39.62 44.45 -37.89
N LEU A 145 -40.42 45.16 -37.08
CA LEU A 145 -40.56 46.62 -37.07
C LEU A 145 -41.18 47.27 -38.33
N GLY A 146 -41.83 46.51 -39.21
CA GLY A 146 -42.44 47.05 -40.44
C GLY A 146 -41.45 47.51 -41.51
N LEU A 147 -40.16 47.17 -41.36
CA LEU A 147 -39.09 47.53 -42.28
C LEU A 147 -38.95 46.49 -43.38
N ASN A 148 -39.03 46.92 -44.64
CA ASN A 148 -38.78 46.05 -45.78
C ASN A 148 -37.29 46.03 -46.16
N PRO A 149 -36.73 44.89 -46.61
CA PRO A 149 -35.35 44.80 -47.07
C PRO A 149 -34.97 45.83 -48.15
N GLN A 150 -35.94 46.25 -48.97
CA GLN A 150 -35.78 47.29 -49.98
C GLN A 150 -35.54 48.69 -49.38
N GLN A 151 -36.21 49.02 -48.27
CA GLN A 151 -36.03 50.29 -47.56
C GLN A 151 -34.68 50.37 -46.85
N VAL A 152 -34.18 49.24 -46.35
CA VAL A 152 -32.85 49.16 -45.73
C VAL A 152 -31.73 49.29 -46.78
N MET A 153 -31.99 48.87 -48.02
CA MET A 153 -31.05 48.99 -49.13
C MET A 153 -30.82 50.45 -49.56
N GLU A 154 -31.78 51.35 -49.32
CA GLU A 154 -31.63 52.80 -49.60
C GLU A 154 -30.53 53.46 -48.73
N PHE A 155 -30.20 52.87 -47.58
CA PHE A 155 -29.11 53.33 -46.72
C PHE A 155 -27.71 52.87 -47.18
N MET A 156 -27.62 52.15 -48.30
CA MET A 156 -26.32 51.82 -48.89
C MET A 156 -25.54 53.08 -49.26
N PRO A 157 -24.22 53.11 -49.01
CA PRO A 157 -23.38 54.22 -49.44
C PRO A 157 -23.39 54.36 -50.97
N SER A 158 -23.20 55.59 -51.45
CA SER A 158 -23.20 55.94 -52.88
C SER A 158 -22.45 54.92 -53.74
N GLU A 159 -23.02 54.52 -54.87
CA GLU A 159 -22.47 53.50 -55.78
C GLU A 159 -21.01 53.79 -56.16
N LYS A 160 -20.65 55.07 -56.36
CA LYS A 160 -19.27 55.51 -56.63
C LYS A 160 -18.31 55.21 -55.46
N ASN A 161 -18.76 55.40 -54.22
CA ASN A 161 -17.96 55.12 -53.03
C ASN A 161 -17.89 53.61 -52.76
N SER A 162 -18.96 52.89 -53.01
CA SER A 162 -19.02 51.42 -52.93
C SER A 162 -18.07 50.76 -53.93
N GLN A 163 -17.97 51.27 -55.16
CA GLN A 163 -17.02 50.76 -56.16
C GLN A 163 -15.56 51.07 -55.82
N ARG A 164 -15.26 52.29 -55.37
CA ARG A 164 -13.92 52.66 -54.89
C ARG A 164 -13.49 51.82 -53.69
N MET A 165 -14.40 51.59 -52.74
CA MET A 165 -14.18 50.70 -51.60
C MET A 165 -13.89 49.27 -52.07
N LYS A 166 -14.71 48.70 -52.97
CA LYS A 166 -14.50 47.34 -53.51
C LYS A 166 -13.14 47.17 -54.21
N GLN A 167 -12.64 48.21 -54.86
CA GLN A 167 -11.32 48.18 -55.51
C GLN A 167 -10.15 48.27 -54.51
N ALA A 168 -10.31 49.05 -53.43
CA ALA A 168 -9.27 49.23 -52.41
C ALA A 168 -9.26 48.12 -51.34
N LEU A 169 -10.41 47.49 -51.08
CA LEU A 169 -10.60 46.50 -50.01
C LEU A 169 -9.64 45.31 -50.07
N PRO A 170 -9.38 44.66 -51.22
CA PRO A 170 -8.46 43.53 -51.26
C PRO A 170 -7.04 43.89 -50.83
N ARG A 171 -6.57 45.09 -51.18
CA ARG A 171 -5.20 45.55 -50.85
C ARG A 171 -5.06 45.83 -49.36
N GLU A 172 -6.02 46.53 -48.76
CA GLU A 172 -6.00 46.84 -47.33
C GLU A 172 -6.20 45.58 -46.47
N LEU A 173 -7.07 44.67 -46.92
CA LEU A 173 -7.28 43.38 -46.27
C LEU A 173 -6.01 42.52 -46.33
N GLU A 174 -5.36 42.42 -47.48
CA GLU A 174 -4.10 41.68 -47.64
C GLU A 174 -3.00 42.26 -46.74
N LYS A 175 -2.90 43.60 -46.64
CA LYS A 175 -1.95 44.27 -45.75
C LYS A 175 -2.22 43.94 -44.27
N HIS A 176 -3.48 43.98 -43.84
CA HIS A 176 -3.84 43.64 -42.47
C HIS A 176 -3.57 42.17 -42.15
N LEU A 177 -3.96 41.26 -43.05
CA LEU A 177 -3.70 39.82 -42.91
C LEU A 177 -2.19 39.52 -42.86
N LYS A 178 -1.38 40.13 -43.74
CA LYS A 178 0.08 40.00 -43.70
C LYS A 178 0.66 40.42 -42.35
N LYS A 179 0.20 41.54 -41.79
CA LYS A 179 0.64 42.00 -40.45
C LYS A 179 0.33 40.97 -39.36
N LYS A 180 -0.87 40.37 -39.37
CA LYS A 180 -1.24 39.32 -38.40
C LYS A 180 -0.42 38.05 -38.60
N CYS A 181 -0.23 37.62 -39.85
CA CYS A 181 0.60 36.49 -40.20
C CYS A 181 2.06 36.68 -39.74
N PHE A 182 2.60 37.88 -39.89
CA PHE A 182 3.93 38.21 -39.38
C PHE A 182 3.99 38.24 -37.84
N GLY A 183 2.95 38.72 -37.16
CA GLY A 183 2.85 38.62 -35.70
C GLY A 183 2.76 37.18 -35.19
N LEU A 184 2.08 36.31 -35.93
CA LEU A 184 2.08 34.87 -35.64
C LEU A 184 3.47 34.28 -35.85
N LEU A 185 4.13 34.64 -36.96
CA LEU A 185 5.49 34.16 -37.24
C LEU A 185 6.47 34.62 -36.17
N SER A 186 6.41 35.87 -35.69
CA SER A 186 7.32 36.36 -34.64
C SER A 186 7.10 35.68 -33.29
N TYR A 187 5.88 35.23 -32.98
CA TYR A 187 5.63 34.41 -31.79
C TYR A 187 6.34 33.04 -31.85
N TYR A 188 6.34 32.40 -33.02
CA TYR A 188 7.00 31.09 -33.20
C TYR A 188 8.51 31.20 -33.45
N GLN A 189 8.95 32.27 -34.11
CA GLN A 189 10.33 32.53 -34.52
C GLN A 189 10.67 34.02 -34.34
N PRO A 190 11.03 34.46 -33.12
CA PRO A 190 11.30 35.87 -32.82
C PRO A 190 12.49 36.44 -33.61
N GLU A 191 13.40 35.59 -34.10
CA GLU A 191 14.54 35.98 -34.93
C GLU A 191 14.11 36.54 -36.30
N CYS A 192 12.86 36.28 -36.73
CA CYS A 192 12.35 36.74 -38.01
C CYS A 192 11.96 38.22 -38.03
N GLU A 193 11.91 38.93 -36.89
CA GLU A 193 11.42 40.31 -36.85
C GLU A 193 12.27 41.28 -37.69
N SER A 194 13.59 41.07 -37.74
CA SER A 194 14.56 41.89 -38.48
C SER A 194 14.65 41.57 -39.98
N GLU A 195 13.98 40.50 -40.43
CA GLU A 195 14.09 40.00 -41.80
C GLU A 195 13.16 40.74 -42.77
N SER A 196 13.48 40.64 -44.07
CA SER A 196 12.67 41.24 -45.14
C SER A 196 11.31 40.57 -45.27
N ASP A 197 10.29 41.32 -45.71
CA ASP A 197 8.93 40.81 -45.90
C ASP A 197 8.86 39.61 -46.86
N GLY A 198 9.75 39.56 -47.85
CA GLY A 198 9.87 38.43 -48.77
C GLY A 198 10.28 37.14 -48.06
N LEU A 199 11.23 37.22 -47.13
CA LEU A 199 11.75 36.09 -46.37
C LEU A 199 10.76 35.67 -45.25
N LYS A 200 10.05 36.63 -44.66
CA LYS A 200 8.91 36.35 -43.75
C LYS A 200 7.80 35.58 -44.46
N ASN A 201 7.48 35.93 -45.70
CA ASN A 201 6.45 35.23 -46.48
C ASN A 201 6.82 33.79 -46.84
N THR A 202 8.09 33.51 -47.15
CA THR A 202 8.56 32.13 -47.39
C THR A 202 8.54 31.32 -46.10
N LYS A 203 8.98 31.89 -44.98
CA LYS A 203 8.88 31.20 -43.67
C LYS A 203 7.43 30.96 -43.26
N LEU A 204 6.53 31.89 -43.53
CA LEU A 204 5.09 31.74 -43.26
C LEU A 204 4.48 30.58 -44.06
N SER A 205 4.84 30.41 -45.33
CA SER A 205 4.33 29.30 -46.14
C SER A 205 4.81 27.94 -45.60
N HIS A 206 6.05 27.88 -45.08
CA HIS A 206 6.60 26.69 -44.43
C HIS A 206 6.07 26.45 -43.00
N LEU A 207 5.60 27.49 -42.30
CA LEU A 207 5.10 27.38 -40.92
C LEU A 207 3.94 26.40 -40.80
N SER A 208 3.03 26.37 -41.77
CA SER A 208 1.91 25.42 -41.78
C SER A 208 2.38 23.96 -41.77
N ALA A 209 3.35 23.62 -42.63
CA ALA A 209 3.93 22.29 -42.69
C ALA A 209 4.72 21.94 -41.42
N GLN A 210 5.38 22.94 -40.81
CA GLN A 210 6.09 22.75 -39.54
C GLN A 210 5.10 22.47 -38.39
N LEU A 211 4.01 23.24 -38.29
CA LEU A 211 2.95 23.02 -37.31
C LEU A 211 2.30 21.64 -37.46
N ASP A 212 2.08 21.18 -38.68
CA ASP A 212 1.56 19.83 -38.92
C ASP A 212 2.54 18.74 -38.47
N LYS A 213 3.85 18.93 -38.67
CA LYS A 213 4.88 18.00 -38.16
C LYS A 213 4.91 18.01 -36.62
N ASP A 214 4.87 19.18 -36.00
CA ASP A 214 4.90 19.31 -34.55
C ASP A 214 3.63 18.75 -33.90
N LYS A 215 2.48 18.95 -34.54
CA LYS A 215 1.21 18.31 -34.14
C LYS A 215 1.31 16.78 -34.19
N LYS A 216 1.76 16.22 -35.31
CA LYS A 216 1.94 14.76 -35.46
C LYS A 216 2.94 14.20 -34.44
N ARG A 217 4.02 14.93 -34.17
CA ARG A 217 5.00 14.56 -33.14
C ARG A 217 4.40 14.61 -31.74
N ALA A 218 3.58 15.61 -31.43
CA ALA A 218 2.90 15.70 -30.14
C ALA A 218 1.87 14.57 -29.96
N GLU A 219 1.15 14.20 -31.02
CA GLU A 219 0.23 13.06 -31.02
C GLU A 219 0.97 11.73 -30.82
N SER A 220 2.08 11.49 -31.53
CA SER A 220 2.86 10.27 -31.35
C SER A 220 3.48 10.17 -29.95
N LEU A 221 3.99 11.28 -29.40
CA LEU A 221 4.50 11.31 -28.02
C LEU A 221 3.40 11.03 -27.00
N LYS A 222 2.17 11.51 -27.22
CA LYS A 222 1.03 11.20 -26.34
C LYS A 222 0.72 9.71 -26.33
N GLU A 223 0.73 9.06 -27.48
CA GLU A 223 0.50 7.60 -27.56
C GLU A 223 1.62 6.81 -26.88
N VAL A 224 2.89 7.17 -27.12
CA VAL A 224 4.03 6.55 -26.41
C VAL A 224 3.93 6.74 -24.89
N CYS A 225 3.53 7.92 -24.42
CA CYS A 225 3.31 8.17 -22.99
C CYS A 225 2.18 7.31 -22.42
N ARG A 226 1.10 7.08 -23.19
CA ARG A 226 0.00 6.17 -22.80
C ARG A 226 0.50 4.73 -22.67
N GLU A 227 1.24 4.23 -23.67
CA GLU A 227 1.83 2.89 -23.63
C GLU A 227 2.78 2.71 -22.44
N ASN A 228 3.68 3.68 -22.22
CA ASN A 228 4.60 3.67 -21.07
C ASN A 228 3.86 3.67 -19.73
N THR A 229 2.75 4.38 -19.63
CA THR A 229 1.92 4.41 -18.41
C THR A 229 1.35 3.01 -18.11
N VAL A 230 0.84 2.32 -19.13
CA VAL A 230 0.32 0.95 -18.99
C VAL A 230 1.43 -0.03 -18.61
N LEU A 231 2.60 0.07 -19.24
CA LEU A 231 3.76 -0.76 -18.91
C LEU A 231 4.23 -0.55 -17.47
N LEU A 232 4.32 0.71 -17.03
CA LEU A 232 4.70 1.05 -15.67
C LEU A 232 3.71 0.50 -14.64
N GLN A 233 2.39 0.64 -14.91
CA GLN A 233 1.35 0.06 -14.05
C GLN A 233 1.48 -1.47 -13.95
N ARG A 234 1.72 -2.16 -15.07
CA ARG A 234 1.93 -3.61 -15.08
C ARG A 234 3.15 -4.00 -14.27
N GLN A 235 4.28 -3.33 -14.46
CA GLN A 235 5.51 -3.61 -13.72
C GLN A 235 5.33 -3.36 -12.22
N THR A 236 4.65 -2.28 -11.85
CA THR A 236 4.35 -1.94 -10.45
C THR A 236 3.50 -3.02 -9.80
N ARG A 237 2.45 -3.49 -10.50
CA ARG A 237 1.60 -4.58 -10.01
C ARG A 237 2.38 -5.88 -9.81
N LEU A 238 3.27 -6.23 -10.73
CA LEU A 238 4.10 -7.43 -10.61
C LEU A 238 5.04 -7.32 -9.40
N TYR A 239 5.73 -6.20 -9.27
CA TYR A 239 6.66 -5.97 -8.17
C TYR A 239 5.96 -6.00 -6.80
N LEU A 240 4.82 -5.32 -6.67
CA LEU A 240 4.02 -5.37 -5.45
C LEU A 240 3.47 -6.78 -5.17
N GLY A 241 3.09 -7.52 -6.22
CA GLY A 241 2.68 -8.92 -6.10
C GLY A 241 3.77 -9.81 -5.53
N GLU A 242 5.02 -9.67 -6.00
CA GLU A 242 6.16 -10.42 -5.45
C GLU A 242 6.48 -10.01 -4.01
N LEU A 243 6.42 -8.71 -3.68
CA LEU A 243 6.60 -8.25 -2.30
C LEU A 243 5.56 -8.85 -1.35
N ILE A 244 4.29 -8.92 -1.76
CA ILE A 244 3.23 -9.54 -0.97
C ILE A 244 3.52 -11.03 -0.73
N LYS A 245 3.98 -11.76 -1.75
CA LYS A 245 4.38 -13.18 -1.59
C LYS A 245 5.53 -13.32 -0.59
N CYS A 246 6.54 -12.44 -0.66
CA CYS A 246 7.64 -12.44 0.32
C CYS A 246 7.12 -12.20 1.75
N ILE A 247 6.20 -11.25 1.94
CA ILE A 247 5.59 -10.99 3.24
C ILE A 247 4.83 -12.22 3.75
N GLN A 248 4.06 -12.89 2.88
CA GLN A 248 3.33 -14.12 3.24
C GLN A 248 4.27 -15.25 3.65
N LEU A 249 5.40 -15.41 2.96
CA LEU A 249 6.43 -16.39 3.32
C LEU A 249 7.08 -16.05 4.67
N LEU A 250 7.39 -14.78 4.93
CA LEU A 250 7.90 -14.35 6.24
C LEU A 250 6.86 -14.61 7.34
N GLN A 251 5.59 -14.35 7.06
CA GLN A 251 4.51 -14.56 8.01
C GLN A 251 4.34 -16.05 8.35
N SER A 252 4.40 -16.95 7.37
CA SER A 252 4.32 -18.41 7.63
C SER A 252 5.53 -18.89 8.43
N VAL A 253 6.74 -18.43 8.13
CA VAL A 253 7.94 -18.78 8.91
C VAL A 253 7.81 -18.35 10.37
N ILE A 254 7.27 -17.16 10.64
CA ILE A 254 7.08 -16.67 12.01
C ILE A 254 5.97 -17.45 12.72
N LEU A 255 4.78 -17.56 12.12
CA LEU A 255 3.63 -18.15 12.79
C LEU A 255 3.75 -19.68 12.90
N ASP A 256 4.05 -20.35 11.79
CA ASP A 256 4.02 -21.81 11.74
C ASP A 256 5.30 -22.41 12.31
N HIS A 257 6.47 -21.88 11.95
CA HIS A 257 7.73 -22.47 12.40
C HIS A 257 8.20 -21.93 13.75
N ARG A 258 8.34 -20.60 13.90
CA ARG A 258 8.91 -20.00 15.12
C ARG A 258 7.96 -20.06 16.32
N LEU A 259 6.66 -19.81 16.11
CA LEU A 259 5.71 -19.75 17.22
C LEU A 259 5.08 -21.11 17.48
N LYS A 260 4.53 -21.77 16.46
CA LYS A 260 3.81 -23.04 16.66
C LYS A 260 4.75 -24.23 16.78
N THR A 261 5.48 -24.56 15.72
CA THR A 261 6.30 -25.79 15.68
C THR A 261 7.37 -25.81 16.78
N GLN A 262 8.04 -24.68 17.01
CA GLN A 262 9.05 -24.57 18.06
C GLN A 262 8.47 -24.78 19.46
N THR A 263 7.30 -24.21 19.77
CA THR A 263 6.68 -24.37 21.10
C THR A 263 6.16 -25.78 21.31
N ASP A 264 5.60 -26.42 20.28
CA ASP A 264 5.22 -27.83 20.32
C ASP A 264 6.44 -28.73 20.56
N LEU A 265 7.57 -28.44 19.91
CA LEU A 265 8.80 -29.19 20.06
C LEU A 265 9.40 -29.00 21.47
N ASP A 266 9.40 -27.78 21.98
CA ASP A 266 9.86 -27.50 23.34
C ASP A 266 8.95 -28.11 24.41
N ARG A 267 7.63 -28.14 24.17
CA ARG A 267 6.68 -28.89 25.01
C ARG A 267 7.00 -30.39 25.02
N ASN A 268 7.18 -31.00 23.85
CA ASN A 268 7.54 -32.42 23.76
C ASN A 268 8.87 -32.74 24.46
N LYS A 269 9.86 -31.83 24.39
CA LYS A 269 11.12 -31.97 25.14
C LYS A 269 10.90 -31.92 26.65
N LEU A 270 10.05 -31.00 27.12
CA LEU A 270 9.72 -30.91 28.55
C LEU A 270 9.04 -32.18 29.03
N ASP A 271 8.04 -32.69 28.29
CA ASP A 271 7.35 -33.94 28.61
C ASP A 271 8.33 -35.12 28.65
N TYR A 272 9.28 -35.18 27.70
CA TYR A 272 10.33 -36.19 27.69
C TYR A 272 11.26 -36.08 28.92
N PHE A 273 11.71 -34.88 29.29
CA PHE A 273 12.55 -34.68 30.46
C PHE A 273 11.80 -34.96 31.76
N GLU A 274 10.53 -34.59 31.85
CA GLU A 274 9.69 -34.93 33.00
C GLU A 274 9.59 -36.45 33.16
N GLY A 275 9.28 -37.17 32.07
CA GLY A 275 9.26 -38.64 32.07
C GLY A 275 10.61 -39.24 32.50
N LYS A 276 11.73 -38.68 32.02
CA LYS A 276 13.08 -39.11 32.43
C LYS A 276 13.34 -38.86 33.92
N CYS A 277 12.94 -37.71 34.44
CA CYS A 277 13.06 -37.38 35.87
C CYS A 277 12.20 -38.31 36.73
N GLN A 278 10.96 -38.57 36.32
CA GLN A 278 10.06 -39.51 37.00
C GLN A 278 10.67 -40.92 37.03
N LEU A 279 11.22 -41.40 35.91
CA LEU A 279 11.90 -42.70 35.84
C LEU A 279 13.09 -42.78 36.81
N VAL A 280 13.94 -41.75 36.85
CA VAL A 280 15.08 -41.70 37.77
C VAL A 280 14.60 -41.68 39.22
N LEU A 281 13.56 -40.92 39.54
CA LEU A 281 12.97 -40.88 40.88
C LEU A 281 12.46 -42.27 41.30
N GLN A 282 11.78 -42.98 40.40
CA GLN A 282 11.33 -44.35 40.67
C GLN A 282 12.52 -45.29 40.87
N LYS A 283 13.56 -45.17 40.05
CA LYS A 283 14.78 -45.97 40.21
C LYS A 283 15.43 -45.74 41.58
N ILE A 284 15.58 -44.49 42.01
CA ILE A 284 16.12 -44.17 43.35
C ILE A 284 15.25 -44.78 44.46
N LYS A 285 13.92 -44.71 44.33
CA LYS A 285 13.01 -45.32 45.30
C LYS A 285 13.15 -46.84 45.35
N THR A 286 13.28 -47.50 44.20
CA THR A 286 13.49 -48.95 44.14
C THR A 286 14.80 -49.34 44.82
N GLU A 287 15.91 -48.68 44.50
CA GLU A 287 17.23 -48.91 45.13
C GLU A 287 17.18 -48.65 46.65
N MET A 288 16.45 -47.62 47.10
CA MET A 288 16.26 -47.35 48.53
C MET A 288 15.54 -48.51 49.24
N VAL A 289 14.49 -49.06 48.63
CA VAL A 289 13.76 -50.21 49.18
C VAL A 289 14.65 -51.46 49.17
N GLU A 290 15.44 -51.66 48.12
CA GLU A 290 16.39 -52.76 48.01
C GLU A 290 17.44 -52.72 49.13
N ILE A 291 18.07 -51.56 49.36
CA ILE A 291 18.99 -51.35 50.49
C ILE A 291 18.29 -51.62 51.83
N GLN A 292 17.03 -51.22 52.01
CA GLN A 292 16.27 -51.50 53.23
C GLN A 292 16.03 -53.00 53.43
N LEU A 293 15.70 -53.74 52.37
CA LEU A 293 15.52 -55.19 52.41
C LEU A 293 16.84 -55.91 52.73
N GLU A 294 17.96 -55.45 52.16
CA GLU A 294 19.30 -55.98 52.45
C GLU A 294 19.76 -55.68 53.89
N THR A 295 19.46 -54.48 54.41
CA THR A 295 19.87 -54.06 55.76
C THR A 295 19.03 -54.72 56.85
N TYR A 296 17.72 -54.85 56.62
CA TYR A 296 16.76 -55.39 57.59
C TYR A 296 16.32 -56.80 57.23
N THR A 297 17.28 -57.72 57.16
CA THR A 297 16.99 -59.15 57.01
C THR A 297 16.21 -59.68 58.22
N PRO A 298 15.39 -60.74 58.05
CA PRO A 298 14.61 -61.30 59.16
C PRO A 298 15.51 -61.75 60.32
N GLU A 299 16.73 -62.21 60.03
CA GLU A 299 17.74 -62.56 61.02
C GLU A 299 18.23 -61.32 61.78
N ALA A 300 18.57 -60.23 61.07
CA ALA A 300 19.02 -58.97 61.69
C ALA A 300 17.91 -58.36 62.56
N ILE A 301 16.66 -58.37 62.10
CA ILE A 301 15.50 -57.91 62.87
C ILE A 301 15.31 -58.79 64.11
N SER A 302 15.39 -60.11 63.98
CA SER A 302 15.28 -61.03 65.12
C SER A 302 16.40 -60.83 66.13
N ALA A 303 17.63 -60.56 65.68
CA ALA A 303 18.77 -60.28 66.54
C ALA A 303 18.59 -58.94 67.27
N HIS A 304 18.22 -57.87 66.56
CA HIS A 304 17.91 -56.57 67.18
C HIS A 304 16.77 -56.65 68.19
N ARG A 305 15.75 -57.49 67.94
CA ARG A 305 14.67 -57.74 68.90
C ARG A 305 15.21 -58.38 70.19
N LYS A 306 16.02 -59.43 70.08
CA LYS A 306 16.66 -60.08 71.24
C LYS A 306 17.58 -59.12 72.01
N ILE A 307 18.38 -58.32 71.31
CA ILE A 307 19.26 -57.32 71.93
C ILE A 307 18.42 -56.28 72.70
N ARG A 308 17.34 -55.79 72.10
CA ARG A 308 16.41 -54.85 72.75
C ARG A 308 15.75 -55.45 73.98
N GLU A 309 15.29 -56.69 73.91
CA GLU A 309 14.69 -57.40 75.04
C GLU A 309 15.70 -57.55 76.19
N LYS A 310 16.94 -57.95 75.90
CA LYS A 310 18.01 -58.09 76.91
C LYS A 310 18.37 -56.75 77.55
N LEU A 311 18.61 -55.71 76.76
CA LEU A 311 18.90 -54.36 77.26
C LEU A 311 17.78 -53.82 78.13
N ASN A 312 16.51 -54.03 77.73
CA ASN A 312 15.37 -53.62 78.53
C ASN A 312 15.28 -54.39 79.86
N ALA A 313 15.62 -55.68 79.87
CA ALA A 313 15.67 -56.48 81.09
C ALA A 313 16.79 -55.99 82.03
N GLU A 314 18.00 -55.76 81.51
CA GLU A 314 19.14 -55.23 82.28
C GLU A 314 18.86 -53.82 82.81
N LEU A 315 18.25 -52.95 82.00
CA LEU A 315 17.85 -51.61 82.43
C LEU A 315 16.84 -51.67 83.58
N LYS A 316 15.84 -52.53 83.51
CA LYS A 316 14.88 -52.74 84.61
C LYS A 316 15.54 -53.28 85.86
N ALA A 317 16.47 -54.24 85.73
CA ALA A 317 17.23 -54.78 86.86
C ALA A 317 18.09 -53.71 87.52
N CYS A 318 18.82 -52.91 86.73
CA CYS A 318 19.64 -51.81 87.21
C CYS A 318 18.79 -50.70 87.87
N GLN A 319 17.61 -50.40 87.34
CA GLN A 319 16.67 -49.48 87.99
C GLN A 319 16.18 -50.02 89.34
N ALA A 320 15.86 -51.31 89.44
CA ALA A 320 15.47 -51.94 90.70
C ALA A 320 16.61 -51.95 91.72
N GLU A 321 17.83 -52.25 91.28
CA GLU A 321 19.02 -52.21 92.14
C GLU A 321 19.31 -50.78 92.62
N LYS A 322 19.26 -49.79 91.71
CA LYS A 322 19.38 -48.37 92.05
C LYS A 322 18.35 -47.98 93.12
N GLN A 323 17.07 -48.30 92.92
CA GLN A 323 16.02 -48.03 93.91
C GLN A 323 16.30 -48.71 95.25
N SER A 324 16.81 -49.96 95.23
CA SER A 324 17.21 -50.65 96.45
C SER A 324 18.37 -49.97 97.16
N VAL A 325 19.39 -49.48 96.44
CA VAL A 325 20.55 -48.81 97.03
C VAL A 325 20.17 -47.43 97.55
N GLU A 326 19.35 -46.67 96.82
CA GLU A 326 18.81 -45.38 97.28
C GLU A 326 17.99 -45.54 98.56
N SER A 327 17.17 -46.59 98.65
CA SER A 327 16.43 -46.92 99.87
C SER A 327 17.38 -47.24 101.03
N LYS A 328 18.44 -48.03 100.81
CA LYS A 328 19.47 -48.31 101.83
C LYS A 328 20.22 -47.05 102.25
N LEU A 329 20.60 -46.19 101.31
CA LEU A 329 21.28 -44.92 101.59
C LEU A 329 20.41 -44.01 102.46
N SER A 330 19.12 -43.87 102.13
CA SER A 330 18.18 -43.08 102.95
C SER A 330 18.07 -43.61 104.38
N SER A 331 18.18 -44.93 104.58
CA SER A 331 18.17 -45.51 105.94
C SER A 331 19.43 -45.15 106.74
N PHE A 332 20.59 -45.07 106.08
CA PHE A 332 21.83 -44.62 106.73
C PHE A 332 21.85 -43.12 106.99
N GLU A 333 21.25 -42.31 106.12
CA GLU A 333 21.13 -40.86 106.31
C GLU A 333 20.29 -40.51 107.56
N ILE A 334 19.25 -41.30 107.84
CA ILE A 334 18.47 -41.18 109.09
C ILE A 334 19.35 -41.47 110.31
N LEU A 335 20.13 -42.56 110.27
CA LEU A 335 21.05 -42.92 111.36
C LEU A 335 22.13 -41.86 111.59
N GLY A 336 22.63 -41.22 110.53
CA GLY A 336 23.65 -40.17 110.61
C GLY A 336 23.23 -39.00 111.50
N LYS A 337 21.97 -38.58 111.40
CA LYS A 337 21.40 -37.50 112.23
C LYS A 337 21.31 -37.88 113.70
N GLU A 338 20.99 -39.14 114.01
CA GLU A 338 20.94 -39.64 115.39
C GLU A 338 22.36 -39.70 116.00
N PHE A 339 23.35 -40.15 115.23
CA PHE A 339 24.76 -40.16 115.68
C PHE A 339 25.32 -38.75 115.90
N GLU A 340 24.97 -37.80 115.03
CA GLU A 340 25.40 -36.40 115.17
C GLU A 340 24.82 -35.77 116.45
N ALA A 341 23.52 -35.98 116.72
CA ALA A 341 22.90 -35.55 117.98
C ALA A 341 23.56 -36.17 119.22
N LEU A 342 23.88 -37.47 119.18
CA LEU A 342 24.57 -38.16 120.27
C LEU A 342 26.00 -37.61 120.48
N ALA A 343 26.73 -37.31 119.41
CA ALA A 343 28.06 -36.73 119.47
C ALA A 343 28.04 -35.30 120.04
N GLU A 344 27.03 -34.50 119.71
CA GLU A 344 26.82 -33.18 120.29
C GLU A 344 26.53 -33.26 121.80
N GLU A 345 25.66 -34.18 122.23
CA GLU A 345 25.39 -34.42 123.65
C GLU A 345 26.65 -34.86 124.39
N TYR A 346 27.42 -35.80 123.83
CA TYR A 346 28.68 -36.24 124.41
C TYR A 346 29.70 -35.09 124.54
N CYS A 347 29.85 -34.27 123.49
CA CYS A 347 30.72 -33.09 123.50
C CYS A 347 30.28 -32.03 124.53
N ARG A 348 28.97 -31.88 124.76
CA ARG A 348 28.44 -31.00 125.80
C ARG A 348 28.74 -31.53 127.21
N LEU A 349 28.48 -32.82 127.45
CA LEU A 349 28.79 -33.48 128.73
C LEU A 349 30.28 -33.43 129.06
N ARG A 350 31.15 -33.65 128.06
CA ARG A 350 32.61 -33.60 128.24
C ARG A 350 33.09 -32.21 128.67
N ARG A 351 32.56 -31.15 128.05
CA ARG A 351 32.82 -29.76 128.46
C ARG A 351 32.34 -29.46 129.88
N GLU A 352 31.15 -29.94 130.27
CA GLU A 352 30.67 -29.79 131.65
C GLU A 352 31.55 -30.53 132.67
N ILE A 353 32.03 -31.73 132.34
CA ILE A 353 32.95 -32.49 133.20
C ILE A 353 34.29 -31.76 133.35
N GLU A 354 34.84 -31.21 132.26
CA GLU A 354 36.06 -30.39 132.32
C GLU A 354 35.88 -29.12 133.14
N MET A 355 34.74 -28.43 132.99
CA MET A 355 34.42 -27.23 133.78
C MET A 355 34.29 -27.56 135.27
N LYS A 356 33.62 -28.66 135.62
CA LYS A 356 33.51 -29.13 137.01
C LYS A 356 34.86 -29.59 137.58
N LYS A 357 35.68 -30.28 136.79
CA LYS A 357 37.06 -30.67 137.19
C LYS A 357 37.94 -29.44 137.40
N TRP A 358 37.82 -28.42 136.55
CA TRP A 358 38.52 -27.15 136.72
C TRP A 358 38.08 -26.45 138.00
N ALA A 359 36.77 -26.32 138.24
CA ALA A 359 36.24 -25.74 139.47
C ALA A 359 36.74 -26.47 140.73
N LEU A 360 36.77 -27.81 140.73
CA LEU A 360 37.30 -28.59 141.84
C LEU A 360 38.80 -28.37 142.09
N LYS A 361 39.61 -28.19 141.03
CA LYS A 361 41.04 -27.87 141.17
C LYS A 361 41.26 -26.48 141.77
N GLU A 362 40.43 -25.50 141.40
CA GLU A 362 40.54 -24.13 141.91
C GLU A 362 40.15 -24.04 143.39
N PHE A 363 39.08 -24.74 143.80
CA PHE A 363 38.69 -24.82 145.22
C PHE A 363 39.75 -25.53 146.09
N ALA A 364 40.42 -26.56 145.56
CA ALA A 364 41.50 -27.25 146.27
C ALA A 364 42.77 -26.38 146.44
N HIS A 365 42.98 -25.38 145.57
CA HIS A 365 44.16 -24.51 145.64
C HIS A 365 44.02 -23.37 146.67
N TYR A 366 42.79 -23.00 147.05
CA TYR A 366 42.50 -21.96 148.05
C TYR A 366 42.42 -22.47 149.50
N SER A 367 42.24 -23.78 149.74
CA SER A 367 42.18 -24.33 151.11
C SER A 367 43.56 -24.66 151.73
N ASN A 368 44.66 -24.50 150.97
CA ASN A 368 46.03 -24.84 151.40
C ASN A 368 46.94 -23.62 151.67
N LYS A 369 46.37 -22.43 151.94
CA LYS A 369 47.12 -21.20 152.28
C LYS A 369 46.85 -20.63 153.69
N GLN A 370 46.24 -21.42 154.58
CA GLN A 370 46.26 -21.20 156.03
C GLN A 370 46.70 -22.49 156.74
N ASN A 371 48.02 -22.67 156.84
CA ASN A 371 48.76 -23.19 158.01
C ASN A 371 50.27 -23.05 157.75
#